data_AF-A0A934NA54-F1
#
_entry.id   AF-A0A934NA54-F1
#
_cell.length_a   1.000
_cell.length_b   1.000
_cell.length_c   1.000
_cell.angle_alpha   90.00
_cell.angle_beta   90.00
_cell.angle_gamma   90.00
#
_symmetry.space_group_name_H-M   'P 1'
#
loop_
_entity.id
_entity.type
_entity.pdbx_description
1 polymer ?
#
loop_
_entity_poly.entity_id
_entity_poly.type
_entity_poly.pdbx_seq_one_letter_code
_entity_poly.pdbx_strand_id
1 'polypeptide(L)' 'MRPQLATSPDAFNRARLLARERGTPVYVSGGEVVTERPPKTSAMVWPNGSVTWGNASGSDRRDRRRAA' A
#
# COMPACT_ATOMS: atom_id res chain seq x y z
N MET A 1 -18.04 -2.87 16.88
CA MET A 1 -16.58 -3.10 16.79
C MET A 1 -16.23 -3.30 15.33
N ARG A 2 -15.59 -2.32 14.68
CA ARG A 2 -15.06 -2.52 13.31
C ARG A 2 -14.00 -3.62 13.41
N PRO A 3 -14.01 -4.66 12.54
CA PRO A 3 -12.90 -5.57 12.48
C PRO A 3 -11.73 -4.75 11.94
N GLN A 4 -10.93 -4.23 12.86
CA GLN A 4 -9.57 -3.85 12.57
C GLN A 4 -8.92 -5.16 12.18
N LEU A 5 -9.02 -5.51 10.89
CA LEU A 5 -8.23 -6.57 10.30
C LEU A 5 -6.83 -6.28 10.80
N ALA A 6 -6.36 -7.11 11.72
CA ALA A 6 -5.02 -7.07 12.22
C ALA A 6 -4.13 -7.50 11.05
N THR A 7 -3.93 -6.59 10.09
CA THR A 7 -2.75 -6.60 9.24
C THR A 7 -1.60 -6.69 10.24
N SER A 8 -1.06 -7.89 10.39
CA SER A 8 0.03 -8.12 11.33
C SER A 8 1.12 -7.08 11.05
N PRO A 9 1.77 -6.49 12.07
CA PRO A 9 2.91 -5.61 11.87
C PRO A 9 3.94 -6.16 10.85
N ASP A 10 4.05 -7.49 10.77
CA ASP A 10 4.82 -8.23 9.76
C ASP A 10 4.44 -7.95 8.30
N ALA A 11 3.16 -7.77 7.99
CA ALA A 11 2.71 -7.52 6.61
C ALA A 11 3.23 -6.15 6.11
N PHE A 12 3.17 -5.12 6.96
CA PHE A 12 3.69 -3.80 6.62
C PHE A 12 5.21 -3.76 6.55
N ASN A 13 5.90 -4.48 7.45
CA ASN A 13 7.36 -4.59 7.38
C ASN A 13 7.82 -5.29 6.10
N ARG A 14 7.18 -6.41 5.73
CA ARG A 14 7.46 -7.10 4.46
C ARG A 14 7.15 -6.23 3.25
N ALA A 15 6.02 -5.53 3.24
CA ALA A 15 5.67 -4.60 2.17
C ALA A 15 6.67 -3.44 2.03
N ARG A 16 7.18 -2.91 3.15
CA ARG A 16 8.21 -1.84 3.14
C ARG A 16 9.53 -2.32 2.56
N LEU A 17 9.99 -3.51 2.94
CA LEU A 17 11.20 -4.09 2.38
C LEU A 17 11.04 -4.31 0.88
N LEU A 18 9.95 -4.95 0.47
CA LEU A 18 9.68 -5.25 -0.93
C LEU A 18 9.52 -3.98 -1.79
N ALA A 19 8.86 -2.94 -1.27
CA ALA A 19 8.71 -1.67 -1.96
C ALA A 19 10.06 -0.96 -2.14
N ARG A 20 10.93 -1.03 -1.13
CA ARG A 20 12.29 -0.47 -1.20
C ARG A 20 13.17 -1.21 -2.19
N GLU A 21 13.12 -2.54 -2.19
CA GLU A 21 13.90 -3.39 -3.09
C GLU A 21 13.49 -3.19 -4.56
N ARG A 22 12.18 -3.07 -4.82
CA ARG A 22 11.65 -2.90 -6.18
C ARG A 22 11.67 -1.45 -6.68
N GLY A 23 11.74 -0.48 -5.77
CA GLY A 23 11.55 0.93 -6.11
C GLY A 23 10.13 1.28 -6.57
N THR A 24 9.16 0.39 -6.34
CA THR A 24 7.75 0.55 -6.74
C THR A 24 6.81 0.37 -5.54
N PRO A 25 5.62 1.00 -5.54
CA PRO A 25 4.64 0.77 -4.48
C PRO A 25 4.16 -0.69 -4.44
N VAL A 26 3.85 -1.15 -3.24
CA VAL A 26 3.32 -2.50 -2.96
C VAL A 26 2.03 -2.35 -2.17
N TYR A 27 1.08 -3.26 -2.33
CA TYR A 27 -0.21 -3.19 -1.66
C TYR A 27 -0.31 -4.20 -0.53
N VAL A 28 -1.09 -3.88 0.50
CA VAL A 28 -1.46 -4.79 1.58
C VAL A 28 -2.98 -4.89 1.60
N SER A 29 -3.48 -6.08 1.30
CA SER A 29 -4.91 -6.39 1.22
C SER A 29 -5.19 -7.59 2.11
N GLY A 30 -6.15 -7.49 3.03
CA GLY A 30 -6.55 -8.63 3.86
C GLY A 30 -5.47 -9.20 4.79
N GLY A 31 -4.33 -8.52 4.97
CA GLY A 31 -3.16 -9.06 5.68
C GLY A 31 -2.04 -9.58 4.78
N GLU A 32 -2.27 -9.64 3.47
CA GLU A 32 -1.33 -10.16 2.48
C GLU A 32 -0.65 -9.03 1.70
N VAL A 33 0.62 -9.22 1.37
CA VAL A 33 1.41 -8.30 0.55
C VAL A 33 1.26 -8.69 -0.91
N VAL A 34 0.70 -7.80 -1.72
CA VAL A 34 0.47 -8.02 -3.15
C VAL A 34 1.13 -6.92 -3.97
N THR A 35 1.79 -7.30 -5.06
CA THR A 35 2.45 -6.35 -5.97
C THR A 35 1.49 -5.78 -7.01
N GLU A 36 0.42 -6.52 -7.30
CA GLU A 36 -0.63 -6.08 -8.21
C GLU A 36 -1.70 -5.29 -7.46
N ARG A 37 -2.29 -4.32 -8.17
CA ARG A 37 -3.28 -3.42 -7.60
C ARG A 37 -4.59 -4.18 -7.29
N PRO A 38 -4.98 -4.31 -6.02
CA PRO A 38 -6.20 -5.02 -5.67
C PRO A 38 -7.45 -4.20 -6.03
N PRO A 39 -8.57 -4.86 -6.40
CA PRO A 39 -9.83 -4.19 -6.73
C PRO A 39 -10.57 -3.61 -5.51
N LYS A 40 -10.18 -4.02 -4.30
CA LYS A 40 -10.80 -3.62 -3.02
C LYS A 40 -9.93 -2.63 -2.26
N THR A 41 -10.49 -2.02 -1.21
CA THR A 41 -9.76 -1.18 -0.26
C THR A 41 -8.49 -1.88 0.22
N SER A 42 -7.33 -1.25 0.04
CA SER A 42 -6.04 -1.81 0.45
C SER A 42 -5.11 -0.69 0.90
N ALA A 43 -4.12 -1.04 1.71
CA ALA A 43 -3.03 -0.12 1.99
C ALA A 43 -2.04 -0.17 0.84
N MET A 44 -1.46 0.96 0.48
CA MET A 44 -0.38 1.08 -0.49
C MET A 44 0.85 1.60 0.25
N VAL A 45 1.93 0.84 0.18
CA VAL A 45 3.20 1.08 0.84
C VAL A 45 4.19 1.53 -0.21
N TRP A 46 4.72 2.74 -0.04
CA TRP A 46 5.66 3.36 -0.95
C TRP A 46 7.11 2.99 -0.61
N PRO A 47 8.04 3.03 -1.59
CA PRO A 47 9.47 2.80 -1.35
C PRO A 47 10.08 3.76 -0.32
N ASN A 48 9.53 4.97 -0.19
CA ASN A 48 9.96 5.96 0.80
C ASN A 48 9.47 5.65 2.24
N GLY A 49 8.76 4.54 2.44
CA GLY A 49 8.22 4.12 3.74
C GLY A 49 6.84 4.69 4.09
N SER A 50 6.31 5.60 3.27
CA SER A 50 4.97 6.16 3.44
C SER A 50 3.89 5.11 3.17
N VAL A 51 2.77 5.20 3.88
CA VAL A 51 1.61 4.31 3.71
C VAL A 51 0.37 5.15 3.44
N THR A 52 -0.35 4.80 2.38
CA THR A 52 -1.63 5.42 2.00
C THR A 52 -2.74 4.39 1.95
N TRP A 53 -3.89 4.72 2.52
CA TRP A 53 -5.05 3.85 2.57
C TRP A 53 -6.11 4.34 1.59
N GLY A 54 -6.63 3.45 0.74
CA GLY A 54 -7.73 3.82 -0.14
C GLY A 54 -8.12 2.74 -1.12
N ASN A 55 -9.25 2.93 -1.79
CA ASN A 55 -9.53 2.23 -3.04
C ASN A 55 -8.36 2.56 -3.95
N ALA A 56 -7.62 1.55 -4.43
CA ALA A 56 -6.43 1.79 -5.22
C ALA A 56 -6.72 2.68 -6.45
N SER A 57 -7.99 2.75 -6.89
CA SER A 57 -8.54 3.66 -7.92
C SER A 57 -8.51 5.16 -7.59
N GLY A 58 -8.37 5.56 -6.34
CA GLY A 58 -8.39 6.96 -5.90
C GLY A 58 -7.01 7.62 -5.76
N SER A 59 -5.96 6.83 -5.52
CA SER A 59 -4.64 7.37 -5.15
C SER A 59 -3.81 7.87 -6.34
N ASP A 60 -4.11 7.42 -7.57
CA ASP A 60 -3.45 7.86 -8.81
C ASP A 60 -3.57 9.38 -9.04
N ARG A 61 -4.64 10.01 -8.55
CA ARG A 61 -4.89 11.44 -8.80
C ARG A 61 -4.02 12.40 -7.97
N ARG A 62 -3.35 11.94 -6.91
CA ARG A 62 -2.51 12.83 -6.08
C ARG A 62 -1.06 12.93 -6.56
N ASP A 63 -0.52 11.92 -7.23
CA ASP A 63 0.88 11.93 -7.66
C ASP A 63 1.15 12.88 -8.83
N ARG A 64 0.18 13.11 -9.73
CA ARG A 64 0.35 14.07 -10.84
C ARG A 64 0.42 15.54 -10.43
N ARG A 65 0.19 15.90 -9.16
CA ARG A 65 0.25 17.30 -8.68
C ARG A 65 1.60 17.71 -8.10
N ARG A 66 2.61 16.84 -8.06
CA ARG A 66 3.96 17.19 -7.58
C ARG A 66 5.03 17.28 -8.68
N ALA A 67 4.63 17.24 -9.95
CA ALA A 67 5.53 17.40 -11.10
C ALA A 67 5.19 18.64 -11.94
N ALA A 68 4.74 19.74 -11.30
CA ALA A 68 4.55 21.05 -11.92
C ALA A 68 5.46 22.08 -11.25
#